data_AF-A0A530CHL4-F1
#
_entry.id   AF-A0A530CHL4-F1
#
_cell.length_a   1.000
_cell.length_b   1.000
_cell.length_c   1.000
_cell.angle_alpha   90.00
_cell.angle_beta   90.00
_cell.angle_gamma   90.00
#
_symmetry.space_group_name_H-M   'P 1'
#
loop_
_entity.id
_entity.type
_entity.pdbx_description
1 polymer ?
#
loop_
_entity_poly.entity_id
_entity_poly.type
_entity_poly.pdbx_seq_one_letter_code
_entity_poly.pdbx_strand_id
1 'polypeptide(L)'
;MAKMSLHLSDSLNQLGQMLSGFEHEPRVLRPHDARMLRRILKELGQEARAIECQLSAKLWNDEARKDRMAEAERIASVASQPGSNVTLFPIIPRPFSDGLGGRA
;
A
#
# COMPACT_ATOMS: atom_id res chain seq x y z
N MET A 1 6.07 2.60 7.02
CA MET A 1 6.04 3.90 6.31
C MET A 1 6.50 5.05 7.19
N ALA A 2 5.84 5.35 8.32
CA ALA A 2 6.22 6.50 9.18
C ALA A 2 7.71 6.56 9.55
N LYS A 3 8.31 5.41 9.93
CA LYS A 3 9.74 5.36 10.29
C LYS A 3 10.70 5.67 9.12
N MET A 4 10.36 5.28 7.90
CA MET A 4 11.20 5.57 6.71
C MET A 4 10.97 6.98 6.18
N SER A 5 9.74 7.51 6.25
CA SER A 5 9.47 8.90 5.86
C SER A 5 10.12 9.90 6.83
N LEU A 6 10.16 9.58 8.13
CA LEU A 6 10.85 10.38 9.14
C LEU A 6 12.36 10.39 8.90
N HIS A 7 12.97 9.24 8.65
CA HIS A 7 14.41 9.15 8.37
C HIS A 7 14.83 9.95 7.11
N LEU A 8 14.04 9.86 6.03
CA LEU A 8 14.25 10.65 4.81
C LEU A 8 14.16 12.16 5.11
N SER A 9 13.14 12.58 5.87
CA SER A 9 12.95 13.98 6.26
C SER A 9 14.11 14.49 7.13
N ASP A 10 14.55 13.71 8.11
CA ASP A 10 15.65 14.07 9.02
C ASP A 10 16.96 14.20 8.25
N SER A 11 17.21 13.28 7.32
CA SER A 11 18.41 13.29 6.47
C SER A 11 18.41 14.46 5.48
N LEU A 12 17.26 14.85 4.94
CA LEU A 12 17.11 16.06 4.12
C LEU A 12 17.36 17.33 4.95
N ASN A 13 16.85 17.40 6.18
CA ASN A 13 17.11 18.51 7.08
C ASN A 13 18.60 18.62 7.43
N GLN A 14 19.27 17.50 7.72
CA GLN A 14 20.72 17.48 7.94
C GLN A 14 21.50 17.96 6.71
N LEU A 15 21.11 17.52 5.51
CA LEU A 15 21.71 17.99 4.25
C LEU A 15 21.59 19.51 4.09
N GLY A 16 20.41 20.08 4.37
CA GLY A 16 20.18 21.52 4.34
C GLY A 16 21.06 22.27 5.33
N GLN A 17 21.19 21.78 6.56
CA GLN A 17 22.07 22.38 7.57
C GLN A 17 23.56 22.33 7.17
N MET A 18 24.00 21.25 6.50
CA MET A 18 25.38 21.18 6.00
C MET A 18 25.66 22.22 4.90
N LEU A 19 24.64 22.59 4.12
CA LEU A 19 24.77 23.50 2.99
C LEU A 19 24.54 24.98 3.35
N SER A 20 23.89 25.29 4.47
CA SER A 20 23.62 26.68 4.89
C SER A 20 24.87 27.56 4.95
N GLY A 21 26.01 26.97 5.33
CA GLY A 21 27.31 27.69 5.37
C GLY A 21 27.83 28.13 4.00
N PHE A 22 27.31 27.59 2.90
CA PHE A 22 27.66 28.00 1.53
C PHE A 22 26.79 29.15 1.01
N GLU A 23 25.69 29.49 1.69
CA GLU A 23 24.79 30.56 1.25
C GLU A 23 25.40 31.96 1.44
N HIS A 24 26.32 32.12 2.39
CA HIS A 24 26.81 33.44 2.82
C HIS A 24 28.23 33.73 2.33
N GLU A 25 29.03 32.70 2.03
CA GLU A 25 30.42 32.85 1.59
C GLU A 25 30.82 31.78 0.57
N PRO A 26 31.66 32.12 -0.42
CA PRO A 26 32.24 31.14 -1.33
C PRO A 26 33.17 30.19 -0.56
N ARG A 27 32.74 28.93 -0.44
CA ARG A 27 33.52 27.86 0.22
C ARG A 27 33.95 26.80 -0.77
N VAL A 28 35.17 26.30 -0.60
CA VAL A 28 35.69 25.17 -1.38
C VAL A 28 35.28 23.87 -0.68
N LEU A 29 34.47 23.06 -1.35
CA LEU A 29 34.10 21.74 -0.85
C LEU A 29 35.31 20.81 -0.96
N ARG A 30 35.79 20.27 0.17
CA ARG A 30 36.94 19.37 0.15
C ARG A 30 36.56 18.04 -0.50
N PRO A 31 37.51 17.31 -1.12
CA PRO A 31 37.22 16.00 -1.73
C PRO A 31 36.64 14.96 -0.76
N HIS A 32 36.92 15.06 0.54
CA HIS A 32 36.30 14.22 1.55
C HIS A 32 34.80 14.54 1.71
N ASP A 33 34.48 15.82 1.87
CA ASP A 33 33.11 16.31 2.04
C ASP A 33 32.27 16.04 0.79
N ALA A 34 32.85 16.20 -0.41
CA ALA A 34 32.20 15.84 -1.67
C ALA A 34 31.85 14.35 -1.76
N ARG A 35 32.72 13.46 -1.24
CA ARG A 35 32.45 12.02 -1.18
C ARG A 35 31.35 11.69 -0.18
N MET A 36 31.34 12.35 0.98
CA MET A 36 30.25 12.21 1.95
C MET A 36 28.92 12.68 1.38
N LEU A 37 28.91 13.85 0.74
CA LEU A 37 27.71 14.41 0.10
C LEU A 37 27.16 13.47 -0.97
N ARG A 38 28.02 12.93 -1.83
CA ARG A 38 27.62 11.93 -2.84
C ARG A 38 27.02 10.67 -2.20
N ARG A 39 27.56 10.21 -1.08
CA ARG A 39 27.04 9.05 -0.35
C ARG A 39 25.66 9.33 0.23
N ILE A 40 25.50 10.45 0.93
CA ILE A 40 24.22 10.87 1.51
C ILE A 40 23.15 10.99 0.41
N LEU A 41 23.46 11.67 -0.70
CA LEU A 41 22.52 11.79 -1.83
C LEU A 41 22.11 10.43 -2.41
N LYS A 42 23.04 9.47 -2.47
CA LYS A 42 22.75 8.11 -2.92
C LYS A 42 21.81 7.39 -1.95
N GLU A 43 22.07 7.48 -0.65
CA GLU A 43 21.23 6.88 0.39
C GLU A 43 19.82 7.49 0.37
N LEU A 44 19.71 8.81 0.27
CA LEU A 44 18.41 9.49 0.14
C LEU A 44 17.63 9.08 -1.11
N GLY A 45 18.32 8.95 -2.25
CA GLY A 45 17.69 8.47 -3.48
C GLY A 45 17.15 7.05 -3.37
N GLN A 46 17.85 6.18 -2.64
CA GLN A 46 17.39 4.80 -2.39
C GLN A 46 16.16 4.78 -1.47
N GLU A 47 16.15 5.60 -0.43
CA GLU A 47 15.01 5.72 0.49
C GLU A 47 13.77 6.28 -0.19
N ALA A 48 13.93 7.35 -0.99
CA ALA A 48 12.85 7.92 -1.78
C ALA A 48 12.26 6.87 -2.73
N ARG A 49 13.11 6.13 -3.45
CA ARG A 49 12.67 5.06 -4.35
C ARG A 49 11.93 3.95 -3.63
N ALA A 50 12.38 3.56 -2.44
CA ALA A 50 11.71 2.55 -1.63
C ALA A 50 10.31 3.01 -1.20
N ILE A 51 10.16 4.27 -0.80
CA ILE A 51 8.87 4.86 -0.44
C ILE A 51 7.93 4.90 -1.65
N GLU A 52 8.42 5.31 -2.83
CA GLU A 52 7.65 5.29 -4.08
C GLU A 52 7.13 3.89 -4.39
N CYS A 53 7.98 2.86 -4.37
CA CYS A 53 7.58 1.50 -4.65
C CYS A 53 6.51 0.99 -3.66
N GLN A 54 6.65 1.32 -2.38
CA GLN A 54 5.64 0.95 -1.36
C GLN A 54 4.31 1.66 -1.61
N LEU A 55 4.34 2.95 -1.95
CA LEU A 55 3.15 3.73 -2.27
C LEU A 55 2.44 3.17 -3.51
N SER A 56 3.17 2.91 -4.59
CA SER A 56 2.62 2.30 -5.81
C SER A 56 1.98 0.94 -5.52
N ALA A 57 2.64 0.08 -4.74
CA ALA A 57 2.07 -1.21 -4.34
C ALA A 57 0.79 -1.06 -3.52
N LYS A 58 0.75 -0.10 -2.59
CA LYS A 58 -0.46 0.17 -1.80
C LYS A 58 -1.61 0.65 -2.69
N LEU A 59 -1.35 1.62 -3.57
CA LEU A 59 -2.37 2.18 -4.48
C LEU A 59 -2.94 1.11 -5.41
N TRP A 60 -2.08 0.25 -5.98
CA TRP A 60 -2.54 -0.89 -6.76
C TRP A 60 -3.44 -1.80 -5.93
N ASN A 61 -2.98 -2.24 -4.76
CA ASN A 61 -3.74 -3.14 -3.91
C ASN A 61 -5.11 -2.57 -3.49
N ASP A 62 -5.16 -1.27 -3.20
CA ASP A 62 -6.39 -0.58 -2.85
C ASP A 62 -7.33 -0.50 -4.06
N GLU A 63 -6.82 -0.25 -5.26
CA GLU A 63 -7.63 -0.27 -6.49
C GLU A 63 -8.18 -1.67 -6.79
N ALA A 64 -7.33 -2.69 -6.75
CA ALA A 64 -7.75 -4.09 -6.91
C ALA A 64 -8.77 -4.52 -5.84
N ARG A 65 -8.74 -3.93 -4.63
CA ARG A 65 -9.75 -4.16 -3.61
C ARG A 65 -11.10 -3.53 -4.01
N LYS A 66 -11.11 -2.31 -4.53
CA LYS A 66 -12.33 -1.67 -5.03
C LYS A 66 -12.95 -2.46 -6.19
N ASP A 67 -12.14 -2.92 -7.13
CA ASP A 67 -12.61 -3.73 -8.26
C ASP A 67 -13.31 -5.00 -7.79
N ARG A 68 -12.71 -5.71 -6.82
CA ARG A 68 -13.33 -6.90 -6.21
C ARG A 68 -14.63 -6.59 -5.48
N MET A 69 -14.72 -5.44 -4.80
CA MET A 69 -15.95 -5.03 -4.13
C MET A 69 -17.07 -4.72 -5.13
N ALA A 70 -16.75 -3.97 -6.20
CA ALA A 70 -17.70 -3.67 -7.27
C ALA A 70 -18.18 -4.95 -7.99
N GLU A 71 -17.29 -5.92 -8.22
CA GLU A 71 -17.67 -7.21 -8.78
C GLU A 71 -18.56 -8.01 -7.83
N ALA A 72 -18.23 -8.05 -6.53
CA ALA A 72 -19.05 -8.72 -5.53
C ALA A 72 -20.46 -8.12 -5.43
N GLU A 73 -20.57 -6.78 -5.48
CA GLU A 73 -21.87 -6.09 -5.52
C GLU A 73 -22.67 -6.45 -6.77
N ARG A 74 -22.01 -6.53 -7.94
CA ARG A 74 -22.66 -6.97 -9.19
C ARG A 74 -23.18 -8.40 -9.06
N ILE A 75 -22.36 -9.32 -8.56
CA ILE A 75 -22.74 -10.72 -8.35
C ILE A 75 -23.91 -10.82 -7.36
N ALA A 76 -23.86 -10.09 -6.25
CA ALA A 76 -24.94 -10.07 -5.26
C ALA A 76 -26.26 -9.53 -5.85
N SER A 77 -26.18 -8.48 -6.67
CA SER A 77 -27.35 -7.94 -7.38
C SER A 77 -27.98 -8.97 -8.30
N VAL A 78 -27.19 -9.67 -9.12
CA VAL A 78 -27.69 -10.73 -10.01
C VAL A 78 -28.24 -11.92 -9.22
N ALA A 79 -27.58 -12.31 -8.12
CA ALA A 79 -28.06 -13.40 -7.26
C ALA A 79 -29.40 -13.08 -6.58
N SER A 80 -29.70 -11.79 -6.33
CA SER A 80 -30.94 -11.35 -5.70
C SER A 80 -32.16 -11.32 -6.62
N GLN A 81 -31.98 -11.48 -7.94
CA GLN A 81 -33.08 -11.46 -8.91
C GLN A 81 -33.85 -12.81 -8.90
N PRO A 82 -35.19 -12.80 -8.97
CA PRO A 82 -35.99 -14.01 -9.10
C PRO A 82 -35.63 -14.77 -10.39
N GLY A 83 -35.29 -16.06 -10.29
CA GLY A 83 -34.88 -16.89 -11.44
C GLY A 83 -33.38 -16.82 -11.78
N SER A 84 -32.56 -16.24 -10.91
CA SER A 84 -31.10 -16.20 -11.07
C SER A 84 -30.46 -17.59 -11.06
N ASN A 85 -29.56 -17.84 -12.02
CA ASN A 85 -28.77 -19.09 -12.13
C ASN A 85 -27.47 -19.04 -11.29
N VAL A 86 -27.27 -18.01 -10.46
CA VAL A 86 -26.06 -17.85 -9.65
C VAL A 86 -26.13 -18.75 -8.41
N THR A 87 -25.23 -19.73 -8.33
CA THR A 87 -25.08 -20.62 -7.17
C THR A 87 -23.98 -20.09 -6.26
N LEU A 88 -24.35 -19.44 -5.15
CA LEU A 88 -23.38 -18.77 -4.27
C LEU A 88 -22.53 -19.75 -3.45
N PHE A 89 -22.95 -21.00 -3.27
CA PHE A 89 -22.18 -22.11 -2.71
C PHE A 89 -22.77 -23.43 -3.23
N PRO A 90 -22.04 -24.56 -3.23
CA PRO A 90 -22.72 -25.84 -3.24
C PRO A 90 -23.60 -25.88 -1.98
N ILE A 91 -24.91 -26.00 -2.17
CA ILE A 91 -25.85 -26.25 -1.08
C ILE A 91 -25.35 -27.55 -0.44
N ILE A 92 -24.70 -27.47 0.73
CA ILE A 92 -24.49 -28.66 1.56
C ILE A 92 -25.90 -29.14 1.89
N PRO A 93 -26.34 -30.31 1.39
CA PRO A 93 -27.67 -30.78 1.67
C PRO A 93 -27.79 -30.92 3.19
N ARG A 94 -28.78 -30.24 3.79
CA ARG A 94 -29.12 -30.53 5.19
C ARG A 94 -29.48 -32.01 5.23
N PRO A 95 -28.83 -32.82 6.09
CA PRO A 95 -29.16 -34.23 6.17
C PRO A 95 -30.66 -34.32 6.47
N PHE A 96 -31.34 -35.08 5.63
CA PHE A 96 -32.76 -35.40 5.71
C PHE A 96 -33.17 -35.66 7.17
N SER A 97 -34.05 -34.82 7.73
CA SER A 97 -34.89 -35.23 8.86
C SER A 97 -36.14 -35.88 8.30
N ASP A 98 -35.98 -37.05 7.69
CA ASP A 98 -37.12 -37.91 7.37
C ASP A 98 -37.57 -38.62 8.65
N GLY A 99 -38.71 -38.17 9.15
CA GLY A 99 -39.72 -39.03 9.78
C GLY A 99 -39.52 -39.40 11.24
N LEU A 100 -39.89 -38.50 12.17
CA LEU A 100 -40.66 -38.82 13.38
C LEU A 100 -40.94 -37.52 14.14
N GLY A 101 -42.12 -36.94 13.91
CA GLY A 101 -42.58 -35.77 14.65
C GLY A 101 -44.01 -35.34 14.33
N GLY A 102 -44.85 -36.24 13.82
CA GLY A 102 -46.28 -36.03 13.73
C GLY A 102 -46.95 -36.40 15.05
N ARG A 103 -47.41 -35.39 15.81
CA ARG A 103 -48.43 -35.53 16.85
C ARG A 103 -49.32 -34.28 16.83
N ALA A 104 -50.43 -34.39 16.11
CA ALA A 104 -51.78 -33.95 16.47
C ALA A 104 -52.71 -34.30 15.31
#